data_AF-A0A1I3QFD5-F1
#
_entry.id   AF-A0A1I3QFD5-F1
#
_cell.length_a   1.000
_cell.length_b   1.000
_cell.length_c   1.000
_cell.angle_alpha   90.00
_cell.angle_beta   90.00
_cell.angle_gamma   90.00
#
_symmetry.space_group_name_H-M   'P 1'
#
loop_
_entity.id
_entity.type
_entity.pdbx_description
1 polymer ?
#
loop_
_entity_poly.entity_id
_entity_poly.type
_entity_poly.pdbx_seq_one_letter_code
_entity_poly.pdbx_strand_id
1 'polypeptide(L)'
;MNVVNLFALRSKDPKYLKVHPNPIGDENDRYILDAVNESDLLLLAWGGKHSSIKNRNKEVQSILSPYEPYCLKKTVKGNHPRHPLYLKKDLKPIPY
;
A
#
# COMPACT_ATOMS: atom_id res chain seq x y z
N MET A 1 -9.66 13.15 1.20
CA MET A 1 -9.13 11.87 0.70
C MET A 1 -7.63 11.89 0.90
N ASN A 2 -7.12 11.07 1.81
CA ASN A 2 -5.70 10.93 2.06
C ASN A 2 -5.15 9.76 1.24
N VAL A 3 -3.97 9.94 0.64
CA VAL A 3 -3.26 8.89 -0.08
C VAL A 3 -1.84 8.85 0.43
N VAL A 4 -1.45 7.73 1.02
CA VAL A 4 -0.12 7.50 1.57
C VAL A 4 0.62 6.45 0.75
N ASN A 5 1.95 6.54 0.75
CA ASN A 5 2.80 5.61 0.03
C ASN A 5 3.25 4.47 0.95
N LEU A 6 3.52 3.31 0.35
CA LEU A 6 4.09 2.16 1.06
C LEU A 6 5.54 2.41 1.52
N PHE A 7 6.22 3.39 0.92
CA PHE A 7 7.62 3.78 1.15
C PHE A 7 7.72 5.31 1.24
N ALA A 8 8.60 5.84 2.08
CA ALA A 8 8.89 7.27 2.14
C ALA A 8 9.62 7.78 0.88
N LEU A 9 10.49 6.95 0.28
CA LEU A 9 11.21 7.33 -0.92
C LEU A 9 10.26 7.47 -2.11
N ARG A 10 10.15 8.69 -2.65
CA ARG A 10 9.42 8.98 -3.88
C ARG A 10 10.41 9.04 -5.05
N SER A 11 10.26 8.12 -6.01
CA SER A 11 11.11 8.05 -7.19
C SER A 11 10.30 7.66 -8.42
N LYS A 12 10.64 8.23 -9.58
CA LYS A 12 10.10 7.81 -10.89
C LYS A 12 10.58 6.41 -11.28
N ASP A 13 11.75 6.02 -10.80
CA ASP A 13 12.34 4.71 -11.06
C ASP A 13 12.32 3.85 -9.78
N PRO A 14 11.53 2.75 -9.75
CA PRO A 14 11.39 1.90 -8.58
C PRO A 14 12.67 1.11 -8.25
N LYS A 15 13.69 1.10 -9.13
CA LYS A 15 14.99 0.50 -8.79
C LYS A 15 15.64 1.16 -7.58
N TYR A 16 15.38 2.45 -7.36
CA TYR A 16 15.90 3.19 -6.21
C TYR A 16 15.35 2.69 -4.88
N LEU A 17 14.14 2.12 -4.84
CA LEU A 17 13.61 1.47 -3.63
C LEU A 17 14.45 0.28 -3.18
N LYS A 18 15.24 -0.33 -4.08
CA LYS A 18 16.12 -1.46 -3.74
C LYS A 18 17.48 -1.01 -3.22
N VAL A 19 18.03 0.07 -3.79
CA VAL A 19 19.41 0.49 -3.53
C VAL A 19 19.52 1.62 -2.50
N HIS A 20 18.45 2.37 -2.25
CA HIS A 20 18.45 3.39 -1.22
C HIS A 20 18.65 2.75 0.16
N PRO A 21 19.47 3.34 1.05
CA PRO A 21 19.76 2.75 2.36
C PRO A 21 18.50 2.62 3.22
N ASN A 22 17.66 3.66 3.23
CA ASN A 22 16.40 3.69 3.97
C ASN A 22 15.23 4.14 3.07
N PRO A 23 14.69 3.28 2.19
CA PRO A 23 13.59 3.63 1.30
C PRO A 23 12.24 3.63 2.04
N ILE A 24 12.14 2.89 3.14
CA ILE A 24 10.94 2.81 3.98
C ILE A 24 10.76 4.14 4.70
N GLY A 25 11.81 4.68 5.31
CA GLY A 25 11.80 5.92 6.06
C GLY A 25 11.29 5.70 7.49
N ASP A 26 11.98 6.30 8.46
CA ASP A 26 11.77 6.00 9.89
C ASP A 26 10.39 6.45 10.39
N GLU A 27 9.80 7.47 9.75
CA GLU A 27 8.49 8.02 10.13
C GLU A 27 7.33 7.52 9.25
N ASN A 28 7.60 6.71 8.21
CA ASN A 28 6.59 6.37 7.21
C ASN A 28 5.42 5.56 7.81
N ASP A 29 5.70 4.71 8.78
CA ASP A 29 4.66 3.96 9.50
C ASP A 29 3.75 4.88 10.32
N ARG A 30 4.32 5.93 10.94
CA ARG A 30 3.54 6.95 11.65
C ARG A 30 2.58 7.65 10.69
N TYR A 31 3.06 8.10 9.53
CA TYR A 31 2.19 8.73 8.52
C TYR A 31 1.11 7.79 7.95
N ILE A 32 1.40 6.50 7.82
CA ILE A 32 0.39 5.51 7.43
C ILE A 32 -0.70 5.42 8.50
N LEU A 33 -0.32 5.28 9.78
CA LEU A 33 -1.26 5.17 10.89
C LEU A 33 -2.08 6.43 11.11
N ASP A 34 -1.47 7.62 11.02
CA ASP A 34 -2.16 8.90 11.11
C ASP A 34 -3.25 8.99 10.04
N ALA A 35 -2.93 8.65 8.79
CA ALA A 35 -3.90 8.66 7.69
C ALA A 35 -5.04 7.64 7.87
N VAL A 36 -4.75 6.48 8.47
CA VAL A 36 -5.75 5.44 8.76
C VAL A 36 -6.71 5.92 9.86
N ASN A 37 -6.19 6.50 10.93
CA ASN A 37 -6.99 6.97 12.06
C ASN A 37 -7.93 8.14 11.68
N GLU A 38 -7.60 8.89 10.64
CA GLU A 38 -8.41 10.00 10.11
C GLU A 38 -9.41 9.57 9.01
N SER A 39 -9.53 8.27 8.72
CA SER A 39 -10.31 7.76 7.58
C SER A 39 -11.40 6.78 7.99
N ASP A 40 -12.61 6.95 7.45
CA ASP A 40 -13.72 6.00 7.64
C ASP A 40 -13.55 4.71 6.82
N LEU A 41 -12.74 4.75 5.75
CA LEU A 41 -12.53 3.62 4.83
C LEU A 41 -11.06 3.52 4.41
N LEU A 42 -10.46 2.37 4.70
CA LEU A 42 -9.08 2.06 4.32
C LEU A 42 -9.03 1.22 3.03
N LEU A 43 -8.43 1.77 1.97
CA LEU A 43 -8.26 1.10 0.69
C LEU A 43 -6.78 0.85 0.36
N LEU A 44 -6.43 -0.41 0.14
CA LEU A 44 -5.11 -0.84 -0.30
C LEU A 44 -5.07 -0.91 -1.83
N ALA A 45 -3.98 -0.40 -2.41
CA ALA A 45 -3.87 -0.12 -3.85
C ALA A 45 -2.45 -0.24 -4.43
N TRP A 46 -1.49 -0.85 -3.70
CA TRP A 46 -0.06 -0.77 -4.02
C TRP A 46 0.45 -1.72 -5.13
N GLY A 47 -0.36 -2.69 -5.58
CA GLY A 47 0.04 -3.65 -6.60
C GLY A 47 1.12 -4.66 -6.16
N GLY A 48 1.41 -5.67 -7.00
CA GLY A 48 2.37 -6.73 -6.61
C GLY A 48 3.84 -6.45 -6.91
N LYS A 49 4.15 -5.61 -7.89
CA LYS A 49 5.49 -5.58 -8.53
C LYS A 49 6.62 -5.11 -7.60
N HIS A 50 6.37 -4.10 -6.78
CA HIS A 50 7.39 -3.43 -5.96
C HIS A 50 7.06 -3.39 -4.48
N SER A 51 5.86 -3.84 -4.10
CA SER A 51 5.38 -3.74 -2.73
C SER A 51 6.10 -4.71 -1.78
N SER A 52 6.68 -5.79 -2.29
CA SER A 52 7.43 -6.78 -1.51
C SER A 52 8.91 -6.44 -1.29
N ILE A 53 9.39 -5.30 -1.82
CA ILE A 53 10.77 -4.86 -1.57
C ILE A 53 10.96 -4.70 -0.06
N LYS A 54 12.01 -5.32 0.49
CA LYS A 54 12.29 -5.37 1.94
C LYS A 54 11.10 -5.90 2.76
N ASN A 55 10.29 -6.82 2.20
CA ASN A 55 9.11 -7.41 2.86
C ASN A 55 8.02 -6.38 3.25
N ARG A 56 8.08 -5.17 2.69
CA ARG A 56 7.32 -4.03 3.18
C ARG A 56 5.80 -4.22 3.13
N ASN A 57 5.28 -4.87 2.09
CA ASN A 57 3.86 -5.17 2.00
C ASN A 57 3.34 -6.01 3.16
N LYS A 58 4.09 -7.01 3.64
CA LYS A 58 3.68 -7.86 4.76
C LYS A 58 3.74 -7.11 6.08
N GLU A 59 4.77 -6.28 6.27
CA GLU A 59 4.89 -5.43 7.47
C GLU A 59 3.70 -4.48 7.58
N VAL A 60 3.40 -3.74 6.51
CA VAL A 60 2.26 -2.83 6.48
C VAL A 60 0.94 -3.58 6.62
N GLN A 61 0.78 -4.76 6.02
CA GLN A 61 -0.41 -5.61 6.26
C GLN A 61 -0.56 -5.98 7.74
N SER A 62 0.54 -6.29 8.43
CA SER A 62 0.51 -6.60 9.86
C SER A 62 0.10 -5.38 10.69
N ILE A 63 0.66 -4.21 10.38
CA ILE A 63 0.32 -2.92 11.02
C ILE A 63 -1.17 -2.60 10.83
N LEU A 64 -1.70 -2.86 9.63
CA LEU A 64 -3.08 -2.53 9.26
C LEU A 64 -4.09 -3.61 9.62
N SER A 65 -3.66 -4.76 10.15
CA SER A 65 -4.55 -5.88 10.47
C SER A 65 -5.70 -5.54 11.44
N PRO A 66 -5.56 -4.61 12.41
CA PRO A 66 -6.67 -4.20 13.29
C PRO A 66 -7.72 -3.30 12.60
N TYR A 67 -7.44 -2.80 11.39
CA TYR A 67 -8.24 -1.77 10.72
C TYR A 67 -9.08 -2.30 9.54
N GLU A 68 -9.18 -3.63 9.40
CA GLU A 68 -10.02 -4.32 8.41
C GLU A 68 -9.93 -3.71 6.99
N PRO A 69 -8.75 -3.72 6.36
CA PRO A 69 -8.54 -3.03 5.11
C PRO A 69 -9.36 -3.61 3.95
N TYR A 70 -9.71 -2.75 3.00
CA TYR A 70 -10.38 -3.14 1.75
C TYR A 70 -9.44 -3.02 0.55
N CYS A 71 -9.81 -3.63 -0.56
CA CYS A 71 -9.24 -3.36 -1.87
C CYS A 71 -10.34 -3.37 -2.94
N LEU A 72 -10.05 -2.85 -4.14
CA LEU A 72 -11.03 -2.93 -5.25
C LEU A 72 -10.97 -4.26 -5.99
N LYS A 73 -9.79 -4.88 -6.03
CA LYS A 73 -9.54 -6.17 -6.69
C LYS A 73 -8.19 -6.72 -6.27
N LYS A 74 -8.06 -8.03 -6.20
CA LYS A 74 -6.78 -8.70 -5.96
C LYS A 74 -6.13 -9.17 -7.27
N THR A 75 -4.81 -9.21 -7.34
CA THR A 75 -4.08 -9.80 -8.47
C THR A 75 -4.24 -11.31 -8.45
N VAL A 76 -4.41 -11.94 -9.61
CA VAL A 76 -4.48 -13.41 -9.72
C VAL A 76 -3.21 -14.06 -9.17
N LYS A 77 -2.05 -13.50 -9.51
CA LYS A 77 -0.75 -13.91 -8.96
C LYS A 77 -0.47 -13.16 -7.67
N GLY A 78 -0.29 -13.87 -6.56
CA GLY A 78 0.17 -13.32 -5.28
C GLY A 78 -0.87 -12.55 -4.46
N ASN A 79 -2.12 -12.46 -4.92
CA ASN A 79 -3.24 -11.89 -4.17
C ASN A 79 -3.01 -10.45 -3.63
N HIS A 80 -2.28 -9.63 -4.39
CA HIS A 80 -1.96 -8.24 -4.02
C HIS A 80 -3.09 -7.28 -4.41
N PRO A 81 -3.29 -6.17 -3.69
CA PRO A 81 -4.32 -5.21 -4.05
C PRO A 81 -3.94 -4.52 -5.36
N ARG A 82 -4.80 -4.61 -6.38
CA ARG A 82 -4.54 -4.02 -7.70
C ARG A 82 -4.58 -2.50 -7.63
N HIS A 83 -3.69 -1.88 -8.40
CA HIS A 83 -3.67 -0.43 -8.54
C HIS A 83 -4.93 0.07 -9.29
N PRO A 84 -5.66 1.07 -8.75
CA PRO A 84 -6.91 1.58 -9.32
C PRO A 84 -6.81 2.06 -10.77
N LEU A 85 -5.65 2.57 -11.19
CA LEU A 85 -5.42 3.10 -12.56
C LEU A 85 -5.85 2.14 -13.68
N TYR A 86 -5.78 0.82 -13.44
CA TYR A 86 -6.10 -0.20 -14.45
C TYR A 86 -7.41 -0.94 -14.17
N LEU A 87 -8.27 -0.38 -13.31
CA LEU A 87 -9.54 -0.98 -12.92
C LEU A 87 -10.72 -0.18 -13.48
N LYS A 88 -11.88 -0.84 -13.59
CA LYS A 88 -13.13 -0.16 -13.93
C LYS A 88 -13.56 0.74 -12.76
N LYS A 89 -14.23 1.84 -13.08
CA LYS A 89 -14.62 2.88 -12.11
C LYS A 89 -15.79 2.49 -11.21
N ASP A 90 -16.56 1.48 -11.58
CA ASP A 90 -17.78 1.01 -10.91
C ASP A 90 -17.52 -0.08 -9.86
N LEU A 91 -16.27 -0.50 -9.69
CA LEU A 91 -15.92 -1.49 -8.68
C LEU A 91 -16.22 -0.99 -7.27
N LYS A 92 -16.74 -1.90 -6.44
CA LYS A 92 -16.96 -1.66 -5.01
C LYS A 92 -15.81 -2.24 -4.18
N PRO A 93 -15.45 -1.62 -3.06
CA PRO A 93 -14.50 -2.17 -2.11
C PRO A 93 -14.91 -3.58 -1.65
N ILE A 94 -13.93 -4.49 -1.57
CA ILE A 94 -14.06 -5.82 -0.99
C ILE A 94 -13.01 -6.00 0.12
N PRO A 95 -13.28 -6.81 1.16
CA PRO A 95 -12.29 -7.09 2.20
C PRO A 95 -10.96 -7.61 1.61
N TYR A 96 -9.85 -7.05 2.09
CA TYR A 96 -8.51 -7.41 1.64
C TYR A 96 -7.89 -8.55 2.44
#